data_AF-A0A7Y7IDD8-F1
#
_entry.id   AF-A0A7Y7IDD8-F1
#
_cell.length_a   1.000
_cell.length_b   1.000
_cell.length_c   1.000
_cell.angle_alpha   90.00
_cell.angle_beta   90.00
_cell.angle_gamma   90.00
#
_symmetry.space_group_name_H-M   'P 1'
#
loop_
_entity.id
_entity.type
_entity.pdbx_description
1 polymer ?
#
loop_
_entity_poly.entity_id
_entity_poly.type
_entity_poly.pdbx_seq_one_letter_code
_entity_poly.pdbx_strand_id
1 'polypeptide(L)'
;MTARNFSTIAAASKAVNFVLAETELGATPAHYFEPTNLGGLPPTESELRVKEDTELGNRTRFATHMCLMSASQTLQACLDLLSCEVDLPPQERVRKLAEIASKARAAEEMAAQAAGVLLGEINMPENGSIVVSRGAQ
;
A
#
# COMPACT_ATOMS: atom_id res chain seq x y z
N MET A 1 -20.81 9.78 -21.29
CA MET A 1 -20.37 10.03 -19.89
C MET A 1 -19.24 9.09 -19.48
N THR A 2 -19.30 7.80 -19.82
CA THR A 2 -18.29 6.77 -19.51
C THR A 2 -16.87 7.07 -20.02
N ALA A 3 -16.73 7.60 -21.25
CA ALA A 3 -15.41 7.87 -21.85
C ALA A 3 -14.56 8.90 -21.07
N ARG A 4 -15.19 9.97 -20.54
CA ARG A 4 -14.50 10.98 -19.73
C ARG A 4 -14.05 10.38 -18.40
N ASN A 5 -14.93 9.66 -17.72
CA ASN A 5 -14.63 8.99 -16.46
C ASN A 5 -13.50 7.97 -16.62
N PHE A 6 -13.54 7.18 -17.70
CA PHE A 6 -12.48 6.23 -18.03
C PHE A 6 -11.13 6.92 -18.19
N SER A 7 -11.06 7.99 -19.01
CA SER A 7 -9.80 8.72 -19.23
C SER A 7 -9.21 9.31 -17.95
N THR A 8 -10.05 9.87 -17.08
CA THR A 8 -9.61 10.46 -15.80
C THR A 8 -9.09 9.38 -14.85
N ILE A 9 -9.82 8.27 -14.71
CA ILE A 9 -9.43 7.16 -13.82
C ILE A 9 -8.15 6.48 -14.34
N ALA A 10 -8.02 6.32 -15.66
CA ALA A 10 -6.81 5.78 -16.27
C ALA A 10 -5.59 6.68 -16.01
N ALA A 11 -5.76 8.01 -16.12
CA ALA A 11 -4.71 8.96 -15.80
C ALA A 11 -4.31 8.91 -14.31
N ALA A 12 -5.29 8.84 -13.41
CA ALA A 12 -5.04 8.70 -11.97
C ALA A 12 -4.32 7.38 -11.65
N SER A 13 -4.75 6.26 -12.24
CA SER A 13 -4.11 4.95 -12.08
C SER A 13 -2.64 4.99 -12.52
N LYS A 14 -2.37 5.61 -13.68
CA LYS A 14 -1.00 5.80 -14.17
C LYS A 14 -0.15 6.65 -13.22
N ALA A 15 -0.71 7.73 -12.68
CA ALA A 15 0.01 8.59 -11.73
C ALA A 15 0.36 7.85 -10.43
N VAL A 16 -0.60 7.11 -9.86
CA VAL A 16 -0.37 6.33 -8.63
C VAL A 16 0.67 5.24 -8.87
N ASN A 17 0.58 4.51 -9.99
CA ASN A 17 1.55 3.46 -10.33
C ASN A 17 2.95 4.03 -10.61
N PHE A 18 3.05 5.23 -11.18
CA PHE A 18 4.32 5.93 -11.32
C PHE A 18 4.94 6.24 -9.95
N VAL A 19 4.16 6.77 -9.01
CA VAL A 19 4.64 7.00 -7.65
C VAL A 19 5.10 5.69 -7.02
N LEU A 20 4.30 4.61 -7.09
CA LEU A 20 4.68 3.30 -6.54
C LEU A 20 5.96 2.72 -7.17
N ALA A 21 6.21 2.97 -8.45
CA ALA A 21 7.41 2.48 -9.13
C ALA A 21 8.67 3.28 -8.78
N GLU A 22 8.54 4.59 -8.61
CA GLU A 22 9.67 5.50 -8.33
C GLU A 22 9.96 5.64 -6.83
N THR A 23 8.99 5.35 -5.97
CA THR A 23 9.16 5.49 -4.53
C THR A 23 9.51 4.17 -3.88
N GLU A 24 10.64 4.15 -3.19
CA GLU A 24 11.02 3.12 -2.22
C GLU A 24 10.19 3.20 -0.92
N LEU A 25 8.97 3.77 -0.98
CA LEU A 25 8.04 3.77 0.14
C LEU A 25 7.67 2.30 0.39
N GLY A 26 8.10 1.72 1.51
CA GLY A 26 7.96 0.28 1.78
C GLY A 26 9.23 -0.56 1.53
N ALA A 27 10.31 0.05 1.04
CA ALA A 27 11.64 -0.55 1.07
C ALA A 27 12.20 -0.61 2.50
N THR A 28 13.41 -1.16 2.62
CA THR A 28 14.13 -1.42 3.88
C THR A 28 13.89 -0.32 4.92
N PRO A 29 13.33 -0.67 6.10
CA PRO A 29 13.07 0.31 7.15
C PRO A 29 14.37 1.01 7.55
N ALA A 30 14.29 2.30 7.89
CA ALA A 30 15.44 3.00 8.43
C ALA A 30 15.81 2.36 9.78
N HIS A 31 17.03 1.87 9.90
CA HIS A 31 17.52 1.29 11.14
C HIS A 31 17.88 2.40 12.13
N TYR A 32 17.23 2.37 13.29
CA TYR A 32 17.76 3.06 14.46
C TYR A 32 19.01 2.31 14.93
N PHE A 33 20.14 2.99 14.97
CA PHE A 33 21.35 2.46 15.60
C PHE A 33 21.29 2.81 17.09
N GLU A 34 21.24 1.79 17.95
CA GLU A 34 21.29 2.02 19.39
C GLU A 34 22.54 2.82 19.76
N PRO A 35 22.45 3.77 20.71
CA PRO A 35 23.60 4.51 21.18
C PRO A 35 24.67 3.54 21.66
N THR A 36 25.91 3.78 21.25
CA THR A 36 27.03 2.96 21.75
C THR A 36 27.11 3.15 23.26
N ASN A 37 26.83 2.09 24.01
CA ASN A 37 26.81 2.12 25.47
C ASN A 37 28.24 2.21 26.03
N LEU A 38 28.86 3.39 25.90
CA LEU A 38 30.17 3.72 26.45
C LEU A 38 30.01 3.99 27.96
N GLY A 39 29.85 2.94 28.76
CA GLY A 39 29.96 3.04 30.22
C GLY A 39 28.71 2.66 31.03
N GLY A 40 27.69 2.04 30.43
CA GLY A 40 26.49 1.61 31.15
C GLY A 40 25.50 2.73 31.48
N LEU A 41 25.65 3.89 30.85
CA LEU A 41 24.78 5.04 31.08
C LEU A 41 23.41 4.80 30.42
N PRO A 42 22.30 5.14 31.10
CA PRO A 42 20.98 5.07 30.50
C PRO A 42 20.87 6.04 29.31
N PRO A 43 20.03 5.74 28.32
CA PRO A 43 19.82 6.62 27.18
C PRO A 43 19.26 7.98 27.63
N THR A 44 19.71 9.02 26.98
CA THR A 44 19.23 10.39 27.15
C THR A 44 17.84 10.56 26.53
N GLU A 45 17.08 11.56 27.00
CA GLU A 45 15.79 11.91 26.37
C GLU A 45 15.92 12.22 24.88
N SER A 46 17.03 12.82 24.45
CA SER A 46 17.31 13.06 23.03
C SER A 46 17.44 11.78 22.21
N GLU A 47 18.10 10.74 22.75
CA GLU A 47 18.26 9.46 22.06
C GLU A 47 16.93 8.71 21.97
N LEU A 48 16.11 8.76 23.03
CA LEU A 48 14.76 8.20 23.02
C LEU A 48 13.87 8.86 21.96
N ARG A 49 13.93 10.20 21.84
CA ARG A 49 13.19 10.93 20.79
C ARG A 49 13.62 10.54 19.38
N VAL A 50 14.92 10.35 19.14
CA VAL A 50 15.42 9.90 17.83
C VAL A 50 14.89 8.51 17.48
N LYS A 51 14.80 7.60 18.46
CA LYS A 51 14.19 6.28 18.27
C LYS A 51 12.72 6.39 17.88
N GLU A 52 11.95 7.17 18.65
CA GLU A 52 10.51 7.40 18.38
C GLU A 52 10.27 8.03 17.01
N ASP A 53 11.06 9.04 16.63
CA ASP A 53 10.98 9.69 15.31
C ASP A 53 11.31 8.71 14.17
N THR A 54 12.28 7.82 14.37
CA THR A 54 12.64 6.80 13.39
C THR A 54 11.50 5.78 13.21
N GLU A 55 10.92 5.30 14.31
CA GLU A 55 9.79 4.37 14.29
C GLU A 55 8.56 4.99 13.62
N LEU A 56 8.22 6.24 13.97
CA LEU A 56 7.13 6.99 13.36
C LEU A 56 7.37 7.22 11.86
N GLY A 57 8.60 7.57 11.48
CA GLY A 57 8.99 7.74 10.08
C GLY A 57 8.82 6.46 9.27
N ASN A 58 9.25 5.32 9.81
CA ASN A 58 9.08 4.02 9.16
C ASN A 58 7.60 3.64 9.01
N ARG A 59 6.80 3.81 10.07
CA ARG A 59 5.35 3.54 10.05
C ARG A 59 4.63 4.39 9.01
N THR A 60 4.98 5.66 8.93
CA THR A 60 4.39 6.60 7.97
C THR A 60 4.71 6.20 6.53
N ARG A 61 5.97 5.82 6.23
CA ARG A 61 6.38 5.37 4.89
C ARG A 61 5.66 4.09 4.48
N PHE A 62 5.61 3.10 5.36
CA PHE A 62 4.93 1.83 5.11
C PHE A 62 3.42 2.05 4.89
N ALA A 63 2.77 2.82 5.77
CA ALA A 63 1.35 3.12 5.62
C ALA A 63 1.05 3.89 4.32
N THR A 64 1.93 4.83 3.93
CA THR A 64 1.79 5.54 2.65
C THR A 64 1.86 4.58 1.46
N HIS A 65 2.81 3.64 1.46
CA HIS A 65 2.91 2.61 0.43
C HIS A 65 1.63 1.76 0.35
N MET A 66 1.13 1.28 1.49
CA MET A 66 -0.10 0.48 1.55
C MET A 66 -1.32 1.25 1.04
N CYS A 67 -1.45 2.53 1.38
CA CYS A 67 -2.49 3.41 0.85
C CYS A 67 -2.38 3.59 -0.67
N LEU A 68 -1.17 3.76 -1.21
CA LEU A 68 -0.95 3.88 -2.66
C LEU A 68 -1.28 2.57 -3.39
N MET A 69 -0.89 1.42 -2.83
CA MET A 69 -1.26 0.10 -3.35
C MET A 69 -2.77 -0.12 -3.35
N SER A 70 -3.45 0.25 -2.25
CA SER A 70 -4.92 0.24 -2.13
C SER A 70 -5.58 1.12 -3.21
N ALA A 71 -5.09 2.35 -3.38
CA ALA A 71 -5.59 3.26 -4.41
C ALA A 71 -5.40 2.69 -5.82
N SER A 72 -4.24 2.08 -6.11
CA SER A 72 -3.96 1.45 -7.41
C SER A 72 -4.96 0.33 -7.72
N GLN A 73 -5.17 -0.60 -6.78
CA GLN A 73 -6.13 -1.70 -6.95
C GLN A 73 -7.58 -1.19 -7.10
N THR A 74 -7.95 -0.17 -6.32
CA THR A 74 -9.29 0.44 -6.40
C THR A 74 -9.52 1.08 -7.78
N LEU A 75 -8.56 1.86 -8.28
CA LEU A 75 -8.64 2.48 -9.60
C LEU A 75 -8.70 1.43 -10.71
N GLN A 76 -7.95 0.33 -10.59
CA GLN A 76 -8.03 -0.79 -11.53
C GLN A 76 -9.41 -1.45 -11.51
N ALA A 77 -9.99 -1.70 -10.33
CA ALA A 77 -11.36 -2.22 -10.21
C ALA A 77 -12.38 -1.27 -10.86
N CYS A 78 -12.22 0.05 -10.71
CA CYS A 78 -13.06 1.03 -11.40
C CYS A 78 -12.93 0.95 -12.93
N LEU A 79 -11.71 0.80 -13.47
CA LEU A 79 -11.50 0.63 -14.91
C LEU A 79 -12.13 -0.65 -15.44
N ASP A 80 -12.00 -1.75 -14.69
CA ASP A 80 -12.58 -3.04 -15.05
C ASP A 80 -14.11 -2.98 -15.04
N LEU A 81 -14.72 -2.26 -14.08
CA LEU A 81 -16.16 -2.00 -14.05
C LEU A 81 -16.63 -1.17 -15.24
N LEU A 82 -15.91 -0.10 -15.57
CA LEU A 82 -16.24 0.76 -16.72
C LEU A 82 -16.07 0.02 -18.06
N SER A 83 -15.23 -1.02 -18.09
CA SER A 83 -15.00 -1.89 -19.24
C SER A 83 -15.80 -3.19 -19.18
N CYS A 84 -16.67 -3.37 -18.19
CA CYS A 84 -17.51 -4.55 -18.07
C CYS A 84 -18.67 -4.42 -19.07
N GLU A 85 -18.52 -5.05 -20.23
CA GLU A 85 -19.51 -5.01 -21.29
C GLU A 85 -20.85 -5.63 -20.87
N VAL A 86 -21.93 -5.00 -21.29
CA VAL A 86 -23.31 -5.44 -21.04
C VAL A 86 -23.67 -6.66 -21.90
N ASP A 87 -22.86 -6.98 -22.91
CA ASP A 87 -23.14 -8.05 -23.88
C ASP A 87 -22.54 -9.40 -23.48
N LEU A 88 -21.81 -9.47 -22.37
CA LEU A 88 -21.30 -10.73 -21.82
C LEU A 88 -22.46 -11.68 -21.44
N PRO A 89 -22.35 -12.99 -21.74
CA PRO A 89 -23.24 -14.02 -21.24
C PRO A 89 -23.43 -13.91 -19.72
N PRO A 90 -24.62 -14.20 -19.17
CA PRO A 90 -24.92 -13.99 -17.75
C PRO A 90 -23.90 -14.64 -16.80
N GLN A 91 -23.43 -15.86 -17.10
CA GLN A 91 -22.44 -16.56 -16.28
C GLN A 91 -21.06 -15.89 -16.31
N GLU A 92 -20.60 -15.46 -17.48
CA GLU A 92 -19.31 -14.76 -17.64
C GLU A 92 -19.33 -13.40 -16.95
N ARG A 93 -20.46 -12.70 -17.00
CA ARG A 93 -20.65 -11.43 -16.29
C ARG A 93 -20.57 -11.61 -14.77
N VAL A 94 -21.24 -12.62 -14.23
CA VAL A 94 -21.16 -12.92 -12.78
C VAL A 94 -19.72 -13.23 -12.38
N ARG A 95 -19.00 -14.03 -13.16
CA ARG A 95 -17.58 -14.34 -12.91
C ARG A 95 -16.73 -13.07 -12.92
N LYS A 96 -16.86 -12.22 -13.95
CA LYS A 96 -16.09 -10.98 -14.08
C LYS A 96 -16.39 -10.00 -12.92
N LEU A 97 -17.64 -9.88 -12.50
CA LEU A 97 -18.02 -9.08 -11.34
C LEU A 97 -17.43 -9.64 -10.03
N ALA A 98 -17.36 -10.97 -9.87
CA ALA A 98 -16.71 -11.59 -8.73
C ALA A 98 -15.19 -11.29 -8.70
N GLU A 99 -14.52 -11.36 -9.85
CA GLU A 99 -13.10 -11.01 -9.99
C GLU A 99 -12.85 -9.54 -9.61
N ILE A 100 -13.69 -8.62 -10.08
CA ILE A 100 -13.63 -7.20 -9.70
C ILE A 100 -13.86 -7.02 -8.20
N ALA A 101 -14.87 -7.70 -7.63
CA ALA A 101 -15.16 -7.61 -6.20
C ALA A 101 -13.98 -8.12 -5.35
N SER A 102 -13.27 -9.15 -5.81
CA SER A 102 -12.05 -9.63 -5.15
C SER A 102 -10.95 -8.57 -5.14
N LYS A 103 -10.76 -7.81 -6.23
CA LYS A 103 -9.79 -6.71 -6.28
C LYS A 103 -10.16 -5.58 -5.32
N ALA A 104 -11.45 -5.24 -5.24
CA ALA A 104 -11.94 -4.23 -4.30
C ALA A 104 -11.71 -4.64 -2.83
N ARG A 105 -11.93 -5.91 -2.48
CA ARG A 105 -11.63 -6.43 -1.13
C ARG A 105 -10.13 -6.39 -0.81
N ALA A 106 -9.28 -6.78 -1.75
CA ALA A 106 -7.83 -6.67 -1.56
C ALA A 106 -7.39 -5.21 -1.32
N ALA A 107 -8.03 -4.24 -1.98
CA ALA A 107 -7.79 -2.82 -1.74
C ALA A 107 -8.22 -2.39 -0.32
N GLU A 108 -9.38 -2.85 0.14
CA GLU A 108 -9.88 -2.62 1.50
C GLU A 108 -8.91 -3.18 2.55
N GLU A 109 -8.46 -4.42 2.38
CA GLU A 109 -7.50 -5.07 3.28
C GLU A 109 -6.19 -4.27 3.40
N MET A 110 -5.68 -3.75 2.29
CA MET A 110 -4.47 -2.91 2.31
C MET A 110 -4.69 -1.58 3.04
N ALA A 111 -5.85 -0.95 2.88
CA ALA A 111 -6.19 0.27 3.62
C ALA A 111 -6.34 0.00 5.12
N ALA A 112 -6.96 -1.13 5.50
CA ALA A 112 -7.06 -1.58 6.88
C ALA A 112 -5.68 -1.85 7.49
N GLN A 113 -4.78 -2.49 6.74
CA GLN A 113 -3.39 -2.70 7.18
C GLN A 113 -2.65 -1.38 7.40
N ALA A 114 -2.82 -0.40 6.51
CA ALA A 114 -2.24 0.92 6.68
C ALA A 114 -2.73 1.60 7.96
N ALA A 115 -4.03 1.52 8.25
CA ALA A 115 -4.63 2.05 9.48
C ALA A 115 -4.05 1.36 10.72
N GLY A 116 -3.98 0.02 10.72
CA GLY A 116 -3.40 -0.74 11.83
C GLY A 116 -1.93 -0.38 12.10
N VAL A 117 -1.13 -0.16 11.05
CA VAL A 117 0.26 0.31 11.20
C VAL A 117 0.32 1.72 11.78
N LEU A 118 -0.56 2.63 11.36
CA LEU A 118 -0.63 3.99 11.89
C LEU A 118 -1.14 4.04 13.34
N LEU A 119 -1.92 3.06 13.78
CA LEU A 119 -2.36 2.91 15.18
C LEU A 119 -1.36 2.15 16.04
N GLY A 120 -0.46 1.38 15.42
CA GLY A 120 0.56 0.58 16.13
C GLY A 120 0.04 -0.80 16.52
N GLU A 121 -1.08 -1.21 15.93
CA GLU A 121 -1.73 -2.50 16.13
C GLU A 121 -1.11 -3.60 15.25
N ILE A 122 -0.50 -3.19 14.12
CA ILE A 122 0.18 -4.09 13.19
C ILE A 122 1.67 -3.73 13.15
N ASN A 123 2.52 -4.72 13.42
CA ASN A 123 3.96 -4.58 13.28
C ASN A 123 4.35 -4.56 11.79
N MET A 124 5.25 -3.64 11.44
CA MET A 124 5.88 -3.65 10.12
C MET A 124 6.74 -4.92 9.98
N PRO A 125 6.82 -5.53 8.78
CA PRO A 125 7.74 -6.64 8.57
C PRO A 125 9.18 -6.23 8.87
N GLU A 126 9.85 -6.94 9.78
CA GLU A 126 11.22 -6.66 10.23
C GLU A 126 12.26 -6.86 9.11
N ASN A 127 11.95 -7.71 8.14
CA ASN A 127 12.76 -7.96 6.95
C ASN A 127 12.05 -7.33 5.76
N GLY A 128 12.73 -6.45 5.03
CA GLY A 128 12.22 -5.67 3.89
C GLY A 128 11.70 -6.45 2.67
N SER A 129 11.24 -7.69 2.82
CA SER A 129 10.47 -8.38 1.79
C SER A 129 8.98 -8.16 2.03
N ILE A 130 8.45 -7.04 1.53
CA ILE A 130 7.09 -7.10 0.98
C ILE A 130 7.22 -8.04 -0.21
N VAL A 131 6.79 -9.29 -0.04
CA VAL A 131 6.69 -10.23 -1.15
C VAL A 131 5.63 -9.66 -2.08
N VAL A 132 6.07 -8.87 -3.07
CA VAL A 132 5.30 -8.62 -4.27
C VAL A 132 5.24 -9.97 -4.96
N SER A 133 4.19 -10.73 -4.68
CA SER A 133 3.80 -11.87 -5.49
C SER A 133 3.54 -11.33 -6.89
N ARG A 134 4.60 -11.27 -7.71
CA ARG A 134 4.47 -11.18 -9.16
C ARG A 134 3.65 -12.40 -9.55
N GLY A 135 2.38 -12.17 -9.89
CA GLY A 135 1.55 -13.16 -10.52
C GLY A 135 2.34 -13.78 -11.66
N ALA A 136 2.45 -15.11 -11.63
CA ALA A 136 3.12 -15.88 -12.66
C ALA A 136 2.56 -15.50 -14.04
N GLN A 137 3.48 -15.22 -14.96
CA GLN A 137 3.19 -15.19 -16.40
C GLN A 137 2.93 -16.61 -16.91
#